data_AF-A0A392SLG5-F1
#
_entry.id   AF-A0A392SLG5-F1
#
_cell.length_a   1.000
_cell.length_b   1.000
_cell.length_c   1.000
_cell.angle_alpha   90.00
_cell.angle_beta   90.00
_cell.angle_gamma   90.00
#
_symmetry.space_group_name_H-M   'P 1'
#
loop_
_entity.id
_entity.type
_entity.pdbx_description
1 polymer ?
#
loop_
_entity_poly.entity_id
_entity_poly.type
_entity_poly.pdbx_seq_one_letter_code
_entity_poly.pdbx_strand_id
1 'polypeptide(L)' 'VLKSDILKNPIVKEIAEKLGKTTGQVALRWGIQAGHSVLPKSTNEARIKENFDVFDWSIPEDLLPKFSEIKQAS' A
#
# COMPACT_ATOMS: atom_id res chain seq x y z
N VAL A 1 -5.73 14.91 -14.05
CA VAL A 1 -5.74 13.66 -13.26
C VAL A 1 -4.42 13.58 -12.51
N LEU A 2 -4.43 13.86 -11.19
CA LEU A 2 -3.23 13.71 -10.36
C LEU A 2 -2.82 12.23 -10.39
N LYS A 3 -1.85 11.89 -11.23
CA LYS A 3 -1.11 10.63 -11.11
C LYS A 3 -0.15 10.78 -9.93
N SER A 4 -0.67 10.81 -8.71
CA SER A 4 0.16 10.59 -7.54
C SER A 4 0.55 9.12 -7.56
N ASP A 5 1.82 8.86 -7.87
CA ASP A 5 2.39 7.52 -7.85
C ASP A 5 2.56 7.12 -6.36
N ILE A 6 1.51 6.54 -5.78
CA ILE A 6 1.47 6.15 -4.36
C ILE A 6 2.67 5.28 -3.96
N LEU A 7 3.21 4.50 -4.92
CA LEU A 7 4.36 3.63 -4.71
C LEU A 7 5.67 4.40 -4.48
N LYS A 8 5.71 5.68 -4.82
CA LYS A 8 6.83 6.61 -4.59
C LYS A 8 6.58 7.57 -3.44
N ASN A 9 5.43 7.49 -2.77
CA ASN A 9 5.14 8.35 -1.64
C ASN A 9 6.12 8.04 -0.48
N PRO A 10 6.76 9.05 0.12
CA PRO A 10 7.77 8.84 1.17
C PRO A 10 7.21 8.14 2.40
N ILE A 11 5.94 8.36 2.76
CA ILE A 11 5.27 7.69 3.89
C ILE A 11 5.12 6.21 3.60
N VAL A 12 4.67 5.85 2.39
CA VAL A 12 4.54 4.46 1.95
C VAL A 12 5.89 3.76 1.94
N LYS A 13 6.94 4.45 1.48
CA LYS A 13 8.31 3.92 1.46
C LYS A 13 8.86 3.69 2.88
N GLU A 14 8.70 4.66 3.79
CA GLU A 14 9.14 4.53 5.19
C GLU A 14 8.47 3.33 5.87
N ILE A 15 7.16 3.16 5.66
CA ILE A 15 6.40 2.07 6.27
C ILE A 15 6.76 0.72 5.65
N ALA A 16 6.97 0.67 4.33
CA ALA A 16 7.45 -0.52 3.63
C ALA A 16 8.81 -0.99 4.18
N GLU A 17 9.76 -0.07 4.38
CA GLU A 17 11.06 -0.36 4.99
C GLU A 17 10.92 -0.89 6.43
N LYS A 18 10.08 -0.25 7.26
CA LYS A 18 9.82 -0.68 8.65
C LYS A 18 9.20 -2.08 8.75
N LEU A 19 8.32 -2.42 7.83
CA LEU A 19 7.60 -3.70 7.84
C LEU A 19 8.30 -4.81 7.04
N GLY A 20 9.40 -4.50 6.34
CA GLY A 20 10.07 -5.44 5.44
C GLY A 20 9.17 -5.90 4.28
N LYS A 21 8.32 -5.00 3.79
CA LYS A 21 7.37 -5.25 2.69
C LYS A 21 7.66 -4.34 1.51
N THR A 22 7.06 -4.60 0.35
CA THR A 22 7.19 -3.68 -0.80
C THR A 22 6.20 -2.51 -0.68
N THR A 23 6.49 -1.40 -1.36
CA THR A 23 5.57 -0.26 -1.40
C THR A 23 4.22 -0.62 -2.04
N GLY A 24 4.21 -1.57 -2.99
CA GLY A 24 2.98 -2.12 -3.57
C GLY A 24 2.14 -2.87 -2.54
N GLN A 25 2.78 -3.75 -1.78
CA GLN A 25 2.13 -4.50 -0.70
C GLN A 25 1.54 -3.57 0.37
N VAL A 26 2.29 -2.54 0.80
CA VAL A 26 1.81 -1.55 1.77
C VAL A 26 0.63 -0.75 1.23
N ALA A 27 0.69 -0.29 -0.01
CA ALA A 27 -0.41 0.46 -0.63
C ALA A 27 -1.70 -0.38 -0.72
N LEU A 28 -1.59 -1.65 -1.12
CA LEU A 28 -2.72 -2.57 -1.18
C LEU A 28 -3.27 -2.87 0.21
N ARG A 29 -2.40 -3.18 1.17
CA ARG A 29 -2.81 -3.47 2.55
C ARG A 29 -3.51 -2.28 3.20
N TRP A 30 -3.01 -1.07 2.97
CA TRP A 30 -3.65 0.15 3.45
C TRP A 30 -5.08 0.30 2.92
N GLY A 31 -5.28 0.12 1.61
CA GLY A 31 -6.62 0.17 1.02
C GLY A 31 -7.58 -0.86 1.63
N ILE A 32 -7.11 -2.09 1.83
CA ILE A 32 -7.90 -3.17 2.45
C ILE A 32 -8.27 -2.83 3.90
N GLN A 33 -7.32 -2.38 4.72
CA GLN A 33 -7.58 -2.02 6.13
C GLN A 33 -8.46 -0.77 6.28
N ALA A 34 -8.43 0.13 5.30
CA ALA A 34 -9.36 1.26 5.23
C ALA A 34 -10.79 0.85 4.83
N GLY A 35 -11.03 -0.44 4.57
CA GLY A 35 -12.34 -0.97 4.19
C GLY A 35 -12.65 -0.84 2.70
N HIS A 36 -11.64 -0.57 1.85
CA HIS A 36 -11.82 -0.44 0.41
C HIS A 36 -11.50 -1.75 -0.33
N SER A 37 -12.22 -1.98 -1.44
CA SER A 37 -11.80 -2.97 -2.43
C SER A 37 -10.60 -2.44 -3.22
N VAL A 38 -9.56 -3.26 -3.39
CA VAL A 38 -8.34 -2.91 -4.14
C VAL A 38 -8.21 -3.78 -5.39
N LEU A 39 -7.82 -3.18 -6.51
CA LEU A 39 -7.67 -3.86 -7.80
C LEU A 39 -6.26 -3.61 -8.38
N PRO A 40 -5.23 -4.35 -7.94
CA PRO A 40 -3.90 -4.24 -8.51
C PRO A 40 -3.89 -4.75 -9.96
N LYS A 41 -3.30 -3.97 -10.87
CA LYS A 41 -3.07 -4.39 -12.26
C LYS A 41 -1.62 -4.83 -12.44
N SER A 42 -1.42 -6.06 -12.90
CA SER A 42 -0.11 -6.56 -13.34
C SER A 42 -0.28 -7.68 -14.37
N THR A 43 0.67 -7.76 -15.31
CA THR A 43 0.87 -8.92 -16.20
C THR A 43 2.14 -9.70 -15.84
N ASN A 44 2.93 -9.20 -14.89
CA ASN A 44 4.13 -9.86 -14.40
C ASN A 44 3.76 -10.82 -13.25
N GLU A 45 4.06 -12.10 -13.42
CA GLU A 45 3.69 -13.17 -12.49
C GLU A 45 4.25 -12.96 -11.08
N ALA A 46 5.52 -12.55 -10.95
CA ALA A 46 6.12 -12.30 -9.65
C ALA A 46 5.41 -11.16 -8.91
N ARG A 47 5.05 -10.08 -9.61
CA ARG A 47 4.25 -8.98 -9.03
C ARG A 47 2.82 -9.39 -8.71
N ILE A 48 2.22 -10.29 -9.48
CA ILE A 48 0.89 -10.83 -9.15
C ILE A 48 0.98 -11.58 -7.82
N LYS A 49 1.94 -12.50 -7.68
CA LYS A 49 2.17 -13.24 -6.41
C LYS A 49 2.44 -12.29 -5.24
N GLU A 50 3.30 -11.30 -5.43
CA GLU A 50 3.60 -10.28 -4.42
C GLU A 50 2.35 -9.48 -3.98
N ASN A 51 1.51 -9.06 -4.95
CA ASN A 51 0.28 -8.32 -4.66
C ASN A 51 -0.76 -9.16 -3.88
N PHE A 52 -0.73 -10.49 -4.01
CA PHE A 52 -1.59 -11.39 -3.23
C PHE A 52 -1.04 -11.64 -1.81
N ASP A 53 0.25 -11.44 -1.57
CA ASP A 53 0.90 -11.60 -0.25
C ASP A 53 0.66 -10.38 0.69
N VAL A 54 -0.61 -10.03 0.88
CA VAL A 54 -1.04 -8.87 1.70
C VAL A 54 -2.09 -9.22 2.75
N PHE A 55 -2.47 -10.50 2.86
CA PHE A 55 -3.55 -10.92 3.77
C PHE A 55 -3.05 -11.43 5.13
N ASP A 56 -1.83 -11.99 5.18
CA ASP A 56 -1.27 -12.66 6.36
C ASP A 56 -0.61 -11.71 7.38
N TRP A 57 -0.69 -10.39 7.15
CA TRP A 57 -0.11 -9.36 8.01
C TRP A 57 -0.94 -8.09 7.93
N SER A 58 -0.75 -7.18 8.88
CA SER A 58 -1.42 -5.88 8.92
C SER A 58 -0.44 -4.74 9.18
N ILE A 59 -0.78 -3.55 8.67
CA ILE A 59 -0.17 -2.31 9.11
C ILE A 59 -0.60 -2.07 10.57
N PRO A 60 0.35 -1.95 11.51
CA PRO A 60 0.08 -1.65 12.91
C PRO A 60 -0.71 -0.34 13.12
N GLU A 61 -1.53 -0.29 14.17
CA GLU A 61 -2.39 0.87 14.45
C GLU A 61 -1.61 2.16 14.69
N ASP A 62 -0.38 2.09 15.20
CA ASP A 62 0.49 3.25 15.40
C ASP A 62 1.03 3.84 14.09
N LEU A 63 1.08 3.04 13.02
CA LEU A 63 1.53 3.50 11.71
C LEU A 63 0.39 4.00 10.82
N LEU A 64 -0.85 3.56 11.07
CA LEU A 64 -2.03 3.95 10.27
C LEU A 64 -2.28 5.47 10.22
N PRO A 65 -2.14 6.25 11.32
CA PRO A 65 -2.37 7.70 11.29
C PRO A 65 -1.49 8.44 10.26
N LYS A 66 -0.29 7.94 9.95
CA LYS A 66 0.62 8.58 8.98
C LYS A 66 0.01 8.67 7.58
N PHE A 67 -0.83 7.71 7.20
CA PHE A 67 -1.45 7.72 5.87
C PHE A 67 -2.48 8.84 5.68
N SER A 68 -2.96 9.45 6.76
CA SER A 68 -3.89 10.60 6.67
C SER A 68 -3.25 11.84 6.04
N GLU A 69 -1.93 11.92 6.03
CA GLU A 69 -1.17 13.00 5.37
C GLU A 69 -1.16 12.85 3.83
N ILE A 70 -1.51 11.67 3.31
CA ILE A 70 -1.57 11.40 1.88
C ILE A 70 -2.88 11.96 1.35
N LYS A 71 -2.79 13.06 0.58
CA LYS A 71 -3.95 13.62 -0.14
C LYS A 71 -4.50 12.60 -1.13
N GLN A 72 -5.70 12.08 -0.83
CA GLN A 72 -6.48 11.29 -1.76
C GLN A 72 -7.20 12.22 -2.75
N ALA A 73 -7.35 11.77 -4.00
CA ALA A 73 -8.15 12.51 -4.97
C ALA A 73 -9.61 12.45 -4.53
N SER A 74 -10.22 13.63 -4.35
CA SER A 74 -11.66 13.80 -4.12
C SER A 74 -12.44 13.70 -5.42
#